data_AF-A0A7H4Q578-F1
#
_entry.id   AF-A0A7H4Q578-F1
#
_cell.length_a   1.000
_cell.length_b   1.000
_cell.length_c   1.000
_cell.angle_alpha   90.00
_cell.angle_beta   90.00
_cell.angle_gamma   90.00
#
_symmetry.space_group_name_H-M   'P 1'
#
loop_
_entity.id
_entity.type
_entity.pdbx_description
1 polymer ?
#
loop_
_entity_poly.entity_id
_entity_poly.type
_entity_poly.pdbx_seq_one_letter_code
_entity_poly.pdbx_strand_id
1 'polypeptide(L)'
;MRRYHRGGVPALLPPRRTTPMTRRADRLFQIAELLRGRRLTTAQQLAEWLKISPRTVYRDVRDLQLSGVPIEGEPGIGYRLARSASLPPLTFTAEELAALAAGARMLETWGGASFASGARGALAKIASAMPADKRATLERAPFFAPSFHVKGEFSEKVDTLHRAIDDHRVVSFAYVDRNEAATERRVWPLGLVYWGARWTIGAWCELREGFRNFDVERMQDVALHEAFPDTEGRRLADFMRHVEAKPR
;
A
#
# COMPACT_ATOMS: atom_id res chain seq x y z
N MET A 1 -11.17 -35.07 -1.43
CA MET A 1 -10.81 -34.54 -2.77
C MET A 1 -12.03 -33.87 -3.41
N ARG A 2 -12.18 -32.55 -3.21
CA ARG A 2 -13.28 -31.75 -3.79
C ARG A 2 -12.71 -30.78 -4.83
N ARG A 3 -13.40 -30.73 -5.97
CA ARG A 3 -13.07 -29.98 -7.19
C ARG A 3 -13.12 -28.47 -6.95
N TYR A 4 -12.08 -27.75 -7.32
CA TYR A 4 -12.14 -26.29 -7.48
C TYR A 4 -12.90 -25.96 -8.78
N HIS A 5 -14.04 -25.28 -8.63
CA HIS A 5 -14.69 -24.55 -9.71
C HIS A 5 -13.80 -23.37 -10.13
N ARG A 6 -13.35 -23.38 -11.39
CA ARG A 6 -12.84 -22.18 -12.06
C ARG A 6 -14.02 -21.27 -12.40
N GLY A 7 -14.19 -20.19 -11.65
CA GLY A 7 -15.00 -19.06 -12.09
C GLY A 7 -14.31 -18.40 -13.29
N GLY A 8 -14.98 -18.39 -14.44
CA GLY A 8 -14.51 -17.72 -15.65
C GLY A 8 -14.46 -16.20 -15.45
N VAL A 9 -13.33 -15.59 -15.79
CA VAL A 9 -13.22 -14.13 -15.94
C VAL A 9 -13.94 -13.74 -17.23
N PRO A 10 -14.76 -12.67 -17.25
CA PRO A 10 -15.42 -12.23 -18.48
C PRO A 10 -14.39 -11.87 -19.54
N ALA A 11 -14.56 -12.39 -20.76
CA ALA A 11 -13.82 -11.94 -21.93
C ALA A 11 -14.17 -10.47 -22.20
N LEU A 12 -13.26 -9.56 -21.87
CA LEU A 12 -13.38 -8.16 -22.26
C LEU A 12 -13.32 -8.06 -23.78
N LEU A 13 -14.37 -7.49 -24.37
CA LEU A 13 -14.52 -7.29 -25.81
C LEU A 13 -13.28 -6.61 -26.42
N PRO A 14 -12.88 -6.97 -27.65
CA PRO A 14 -11.88 -6.20 -28.39
C PRO A 14 -12.40 -4.78 -28.69
N PRO A 15 -11.53 -3.75 -28.69
CA PRO A 15 -11.92 -2.39 -29.01
C PRO A 15 -12.44 -2.26 -30.45
N ARG A 16 -13.42 -1.36 -30.63
CA ARG A 16 -14.05 -1.06 -31.93
C ARG A 16 -13.00 -0.57 -32.96
N ARG A 17 -13.26 -0.92 -34.23
CA ARG A 17 -12.43 -0.74 -35.44
C ARG A 17 -11.48 0.47 -35.41
N THR A 18 -10.18 0.19 -35.46
CA THR A 18 -9.09 1.17 -35.58
C THR A 18 -8.83 1.60 -37.03
N THR A 19 -8.95 2.90 -37.28
CA THR A 19 -8.51 3.64 -38.48
C THR A 19 -6.98 3.52 -38.65
N PRO A 20 -6.41 3.53 -39.88
CA PRO A 20 -4.96 3.46 -40.06
C PRO A 20 -4.27 4.65 -39.38
N MET A 21 -3.45 4.38 -38.37
CA MET A 21 -2.86 5.41 -37.51
C MET A 21 -1.59 5.99 -38.13
N THR A 22 -1.61 7.27 -38.50
CA THR A 22 -0.49 7.95 -39.15
C THR A 22 0.45 8.68 -38.18
N ARG A 23 0.00 9.06 -36.97
CA ARG A 23 0.81 9.87 -36.03
C ARG A 23 1.53 9.01 -34.98
N ARG A 24 2.83 9.25 -34.81
CA ARG A 24 3.70 8.57 -33.83
C ARG A 24 3.25 8.77 -32.39
N ALA A 25 2.85 9.99 -32.02
CA ALA A 25 2.43 10.34 -30.66
C ALA A 25 1.21 9.53 -30.21
N ASP A 26 0.18 9.42 -31.05
CA ASP A 26 -1.04 8.65 -30.75
C ASP A 26 -0.72 7.18 -30.50
N ARG A 27 0.25 6.64 -31.24
CA ARG A 27 0.69 5.25 -31.09
C ARG A 27 1.45 5.02 -29.79
N LEU A 28 2.34 5.94 -29.39
CA LEU A 28 3.04 5.88 -28.11
C LEU A 28 2.04 5.93 -26.94
N PHE A 29 1.05 6.81 -27.02
CA PHE A 29 -0.02 6.88 -26.03
C PHE A 29 -0.83 5.58 -25.95
N GLN A 30 -1.25 5.01 -27.08
CA GLN A 30 -2.00 3.75 -27.10
C GLN A 30 -1.18 2.56 -26.57
N ILE A 31 0.12 2.50 -26.83
CA ILE A 31 0.99 1.46 -26.23
C ILE A 31 0.95 1.57 -24.71
N ALA A 32 1.08 2.78 -24.14
CA ALA A 32 1.01 2.98 -22.70
C ALA A 32 -0.36 2.59 -22.12
N GLU A 33 -1.47 2.93 -22.80
CA GLU A 33 -2.83 2.53 -22.38
C GLU A 33 -3.04 1.01 -22.45
N LEU A 34 -2.55 0.35 -23.50
CA LEU A 34 -2.68 -1.11 -23.64
C LEU A 34 -1.91 -1.87 -22.58
N LEU A 35 -0.78 -1.32 -22.09
CA LEU A 35 -0.02 -1.88 -20.98
C LEU A 35 -0.66 -1.58 -19.61
N ARG A 36 -1.55 -0.58 -19.52
CA ARG A 36 -2.20 -0.17 -18.28
C ARG A 36 -3.19 -1.24 -17.80
N GLY A 37 -3.05 -1.65 -16.54
CA GLY A 37 -3.95 -2.63 -15.90
C GLY A 37 -3.83 -4.06 -16.41
N ARG A 38 -2.92 -4.34 -17.36
CA ARG A 38 -2.63 -5.68 -17.86
C ARG A 38 -1.43 -6.28 -17.14
N ARG A 39 -1.35 -7.62 -17.14
CA ARG A 39 -0.13 -8.33 -16.72
C ARG A 39 0.93 -8.17 -17.82
N LEU A 40 1.64 -9.24 -18.16
CA LEU A 40 2.66 -9.24 -19.21
C LEU A 40 2.00 -9.26 -20.61
N THR A 41 2.39 -8.34 -21.49
CA THR A 41 1.88 -8.21 -22.87
C THR A 41 3.02 -8.27 -23.86
N THR A 42 2.99 -9.21 -24.80
CA THR A 42 4.08 -9.41 -25.78
C THR A 42 4.11 -8.34 -26.88
N ALA A 43 5.26 -8.17 -27.53
CA ALA A 43 5.40 -7.29 -28.68
C ALA A 43 4.47 -7.68 -29.83
N GLN A 44 4.25 -8.99 -30.00
CA GLN A 44 3.38 -9.58 -31.01
C GLN A 44 1.92 -9.19 -30.78
N GLN A 45 1.44 -9.24 -29.53
CA GLN A 45 0.08 -8.82 -29.18
C GLN A 45 -0.13 -7.32 -29.42
N LEU A 46 0.82 -6.48 -29.01
CA LEU A 46 0.77 -5.05 -29.27
C LEU A 46 0.78 -4.74 -30.77
N ALA A 47 1.60 -5.46 -31.54
CA ALA A 47 1.69 -5.35 -32.99
C ALA A 47 0.35 -5.68 -33.68
N GLU A 48 -0.31 -6.75 -33.23
CA GLU A 48 -1.61 -7.17 -33.73
C GLU A 48 -2.71 -6.16 -33.42
N TRP A 49 -2.80 -5.69 -32.17
CA TRP A 49 -3.82 -4.72 -31.77
C TRP A 49 -3.67 -3.36 -32.45
N LEU A 50 -2.43 -2.91 -32.61
CA LEU A 50 -2.10 -1.62 -33.23
C LEU A 50 -1.95 -1.71 -34.76
N LYS A 51 -2.01 -2.92 -35.34
CA LYS A 51 -1.79 -3.21 -36.77
C LYS A 51 -0.45 -2.64 -37.30
N ILE A 52 0.62 -2.89 -36.56
CA ILE A 52 1.99 -2.46 -36.88
C ILE A 52 2.96 -3.64 -36.81
N SER A 53 4.19 -3.45 -37.28
CA SER A 53 5.22 -4.50 -37.16
C SER A 53 5.72 -4.64 -35.70
N PRO A 54 6.13 -5.85 -35.25
CA PRO A 54 6.82 -6.02 -33.96
C PRO A 54 8.07 -5.14 -33.82
N ARG A 55 8.80 -4.90 -34.92
CA ARG A 55 9.95 -3.98 -34.96
C ARG A 55 9.55 -2.55 -34.57
N THR A 56 8.37 -2.11 -35.00
CA THR A 56 7.81 -0.79 -34.63
C THR A 56 7.46 -0.75 -33.15
N VAL A 57 6.87 -1.82 -32.60
CA VAL A 57 6.58 -1.92 -31.16
C VAL A 57 7.87 -1.84 -30.35
N TYR A 58 8.91 -2.59 -30.70
CA TYR A 58 10.20 -2.57 -29.99
C TYR A 58 10.80 -1.17 -29.91
N ARG A 59 10.83 -0.46 -31.04
CA ARG A 59 11.34 0.92 -31.09
C ARG A 59 10.48 1.86 -30.24
N ASP A 60 9.16 1.76 -30.33
CA ASP A 60 8.26 2.69 -29.66
C ASP A 60 8.19 2.45 -28.14
N VAL A 61 8.28 1.20 -27.69
CA VAL A 61 8.45 0.86 -26.28
C VAL A 61 9.78 1.37 -25.74
N ARG A 62 10.87 1.24 -26.50
CA ARG A 62 12.18 1.78 -26.12
C ARG A 62 12.12 3.31 -25.96
N ASP A 63 11.46 4.01 -26.88
CA ASP A 63 11.33 5.46 -26.79
C ASP A 63 10.46 5.90 -25.59
N LEU A 64 9.42 5.13 -25.26
CA LEU A 64 8.63 5.34 -24.03
C LEU A 64 9.49 5.16 -22.77
N GLN A 65 10.32 4.12 -22.71
CA GLN A 65 11.26 3.88 -21.60
C GLN A 65 12.27 5.03 -21.47
N LEU A 66 12.86 5.48 -22.59
CA LEU A 66 13.79 6.61 -22.61
C LEU A 66 13.11 7.93 -22.21
N SER A 67 11.80 8.04 -22.41
CA SER A 67 10.99 9.19 -22.00
C SER A 67 10.51 9.11 -20.54
N GLY A 68 10.92 8.09 -19.79
CA GLY A 68 10.60 7.92 -18.36
C GLY A 68 9.29 7.19 -18.07
N VAL A 69 8.63 6.61 -19.07
CA VAL A 69 7.47 5.72 -18.81
C VAL A 69 8.01 4.41 -18.21
N PRO A 70 7.54 4.00 -17.03
CA PRO A 70 8.15 2.90 -16.31
C PRO A 70 7.67 1.56 -16.88
N ILE A 71 8.13 1.18 -18.07
CA ILE A 71 7.81 -0.09 -18.71
C ILE A 71 8.91 -1.10 -18.38
N GLU A 72 8.54 -2.18 -17.71
CA GLU A 72 9.40 -3.35 -17.46
C GLU A 72 9.23 -4.38 -18.58
N GLY A 73 10.31 -5.09 -18.91
CA GLY A 73 10.29 -6.21 -19.84
C GLY A 73 11.29 -6.11 -20.99
N GLU A 74 11.53 -7.25 -21.64
CA GLU A 74 12.53 -7.42 -22.69
C GLU A 74 11.95 -8.14 -23.92
N PRO A 75 12.57 -7.98 -25.11
CA PRO A 75 12.19 -8.72 -26.30
C PRO A 75 12.10 -10.23 -26.04
N GLY A 76 10.98 -10.84 -26.42
CA GLY A 76 10.75 -12.29 -26.26
C GLY A 76 10.10 -12.69 -24.92
N ILE A 77 10.15 -11.83 -23.90
CA ILE A 77 9.48 -12.05 -22.61
C ILE A 77 8.14 -11.31 -22.58
N GLY A 78 8.11 -10.07 -23.09
CA GLY A 78 6.94 -9.18 -23.10
C GLY A 78 7.10 -7.99 -22.15
N TYR A 79 6.15 -7.07 -22.21
CA TYR A 79 6.16 -5.77 -21.54
C TYR A 79 5.02 -5.63 -20.55
N ARG A 80 5.27 -4.89 -19.48
CA ARG A 80 4.25 -4.42 -18.53
C ARG A 80 4.63 -3.05 -18.02
N LEU A 81 3.66 -2.25 -17.59
CA LEU A 81 4.00 -1.14 -16.72
C LEU A 81 4.54 -1.70 -15.40
N ALA A 82 5.67 -1.17 -14.95
CA ALA A 82 6.22 -1.40 -13.64
C ALA A 82 5.10 -1.21 -12.62
N ARG A 83 5.12 -2.02 -11.57
CA ARG A 83 4.20 -1.81 -10.44
C ARG A 83 4.61 -0.60 -9.59
N SER A 84 5.27 0.40 -10.17
CA SER A 84 5.29 1.72 -9.56
C SER A 84 3.86 2.24 -9.65
N ALA A 85 3.23 2.41 -8.49
CA ALA A 85 1.90 2.98 -8.38
C ALA A 85 1.92 4.45 -8.80
N SER A 86 2.03 4.72 -10.10
CA SER A 86 1.83 6.06 -10.64
C SER A 86 0.33 6.32 -10.63
N LEU A 87 -0.10 7.20 -9.73
CA LEU A 87 -1.47 7.69 -9.75
C LEU A 87 -1.67 8.54 -11.01
N PRO A 88 -2.82 8.45 -11.69
CA PRO A 88 -3.17 9.41 -12.73
C PRO A 88 -3.22 10.83 -12.12
N PRO A 89 -3.23 11.90 -12.93
CA PRO A 89 -3.43 13.25 -12.42
C PRO A 89 -4.70 13.32 -11.55
N LEU A 90 -4.52 13.64 -10.27
CA LEU A 90 -5.60 13.79 -9.30
C LEU A 90 -5.90 15.28 -9.13
N THR A 91 -7.17 15.61 -9.00
CA THR A 91 -7.62 16.94 -8.57
C THR A 91 -8.07 16.81 -7.13
N PHE A 92 -7.61 17.71 -6.27
CA PHE A 92 -8.01 17.77 -4.87
C PHE A 92 -8.74 19.08 -4.57
N THR A 93 -9.76 19.02 -3.71
CA THR A 93 -10.34 20.21 -3.10
C THR A 93 -9.43 20.75 -1.98
N ALA A 94 -9.72 21.96 -1.50
CA ALA A 94 -8.99 22.53 -0.37
C ALA A 94 -9.20 21.71 0.91
N GLU A 95 -10.42 21.20 1.14
CA GLU A 95 -10.77 20.37 2.28
C GLU A 95 -10.05 19.02 2.25
N GLU A 96 -9.95 18.38 1.08
CA GLU A 96 -9.22 17.12 0.90
C GLU A 96 -7.74 17.29 1.22
N LEU A 97 -7.12 18.37 0.74
CA LEU A 97 -5.72 18.69 1.03
C LEU A 97 -5.49 18.96 2.52
N ALA A 98 -6.40 19.71 3.16
CA ALA A 98 -6.32 19.97 4.59
C ALA A 98 -6.45 18.67 5.41
N ALA A 99 -7.35 17.77 5.03
CA ALA A 99 -7.52 16.47 5.68
C ALA A 99 -6.27 15.58 5.53
N LEU A 100 -5.68 15.54 4.34
CA LEU A 100 -4.44 14.81 4.09
C LEU A 100 -3.27 15.38 4.91
N ALA A 101 -3.15 16.71 4.99
CA ALA A 101 -2.13 17.35 5.82
C ALA A 101 -2.31 17.06 7.31
N ALA A 102 -3.55 17.11 7.80
CA ALA A 102 -3.85 16.79 9.19
C ALA A 102 -3.48 15.32 9.52
N GLY A 103 -3.92 14.38 8.68
CA GLY A 103 -3.58 12.96 8.86
C GLY A 103 -2.08 12.68 8.78
N ALA A 104 -1.37 13.32 7.86
CA ALA A 104 0.08 13.23 7.76
C ALA A 104 0.79 13.71 9.03
N ARG A 105 0.39 14.86 9.60
CA ARG A 105 0.96 15.37 10.86
C ARG A 105 0.69 14.43 12.04
N MET A 106 -0.49 13.80 12.10
CA MET A 106 -0.78 12.77 13.10
C MET A 106 0.15 11.55 12.96
N LEU A 107 0.38 11.08 11.72
CA LEU A 107 1.29 9.97 11.45
C LEU A 107 2.76 10.32 11.70
N GLU A 108 3.16 11.55 11.46
CA GLU A 108 4.49 12.03 11.85
C GLU A 108 4.73 11.99 13.36
N THR A 109 3.65 12.08 14.14
CA THR A 109 3.71 12.05 15.60
C THR A 109 3.65 10.65 16.17
N TRP A 110 2.70 9.82 15.70
CA TRP A 110 2.41 8.53 16.33
C TRP A 110 2.59 7.31 15.41
N GLY A 111 2.91 7.51 14.14
CA GLY A 111 2.96 6.45 13.13
C GLY A 111 4.30 5.71 13.03
N GLY A 112 5.31 6.09 13.81
CA GLY A 112 6.68 5.62 13.62
C GLY A 112 7.44 6.38 12.54
N ALA A 113 8.73 6.15 12.40
CA ALA A 113 9.59 6.84 11.45
C ALA A 113 9.22 6.51 10.00
N SER A 114 8.75 5.28 9.74
CA SER A 114 8.37 4.84 8.40
C SER A 114 7.17 5.63 7.86
N PHE A 115 6.07 5.67 8.62
CA PHE A 115 4.90 6.47 8.23
C PHE A 115 5.18 7.97 8.25
N ALA A 116 5.97 8.47 9.21
CA ALA A 116 6.37 9.87 9.23
C ALA A 116 7.14 10.27 7.94
N SER A 117 8.06 9.42 7.47
CA SER A 117 8.79 9.65 6.22
C SER A 117 7.87 9.56 5.00
N GLY A 118 7.02 8.54 4.94
CA GLY A 118 6.06 8.34 3.85
C GLY A 118 5.06 9.49 3.72
N ALA A 119 4.51 9.97 4.85
CA ALA A 119 3.59 11.10 4.92
C ALA A 119 4.25 12.40 4.42
N ARG A 120 5.45 12.73 4.90
CA ARG A 120 6.23 13.88 4.42
C ARG A 120 6.51 13.80 2.92
N GLY A 121 6.94 12.63 2.45
CA GLY A 121 7.21 12.40 1.03
C GLY A 121 5.96 12.54 0.16
N ALA A 122 4.80 12.05 0.61
CA ALA A 122 3.54 12.19 -0.09
C ALA A 122 3.09 13.66 -0.16
N LEU A 123 3.12 14.39 0.96
CA LEU A 123 2.78 15.81 1.00
C LEU A 123 3.72 16.65 0.14
N ALA A 124 5.03 16.36 0.15
CA ALA A 124 6.00 17.06 -0.71
C ALA A 124 5.71 16.87 -2.20
N LYS A 125 5.29 15.65 -2.62
CA LYS A 125 4.88 15.38 -4.01
C LYS A 125 3.58 16.09 -4.38
N ILE A 126 2.62 16.16 -3.46
CA ILE A 126 1.38 16.91 -3.68
C ILE A 126 1.69 18.40 -3.81
N ALA A 127 2.45 18.96 -2.86
CA ALA A 127 2.87 20.34 -2.89
C ALA A 127 3.62 20.65 -4.19
N SER A 128 4.56 19.80 -4.63
CA SER A 128 5.36 20.06 -5.84
C SER A 128 4.52 20.21 -7.11
N ALA A 129 3.36 19.54 -7.19
CA ALA A 129 2.41 19.64 -8.31
C ALA A 129 1.46 20.85 -8.24
N MET A 130 1.46 21.61 -7.13
CA MET A 130 0.54 22.74 -6.93
C MET A 130 1.15 24.10 -7.32
N PRO A 131 0.33 25.04 -7.79
CA PRO A 131 0.69 26.47 -7.87
C PRO A 131 1.16 27.04 -6.53
N ALA A 132 2.07 28.02 -6.57
CA ALA A 132 2.76 28.55 -5.38
C ALA A 132 1.80 29.17 -4.33
N ASP A 133 0.74 29.83 -4.78
CA ASP A 133 -0.32 30.41 -3.93
C ASP A 133 -1.08 29.35 -3.15
N LYS A 134 -1.30 28.17 -3.74
CA LYS A 134 -2.01 27.06 -3.09
C LYS A 134 -1.11 26.19 -2.21
N ARG A 135 0.21 26.14 -2.45
CA ARG A 135 1.17 25.49 -1.52
C ARG A 135 1.13 26.10 -0.13
N ALA A 136 1.06 27.42 -0.05
CA ALA A 136 1.01 28.15 1.21
C ALA A 136 -0.19 27.73 2.07
N THR A 137 -1.32 27.32 1.46
CA THR A 137 -2.49 26.82 2.19
C THR A 137 -2.22 25.50 2.91
N LEU A 138 -1.46 24.59 2.29
CA LEU A 138 -1.08 23.32 2.89
C LEU A 138 -0.10 23.51 4.06
N GLU A 139 0.85 24.42 3.90
CA GLU A 139 1.86 24.73 4.93
C GLU A 139 1.24 25.46 6.13
N ARG A 140 0.31 26.39 5.88
CA ARG A 140 -0.35 27.22 6.89
C ARG A 140 -1.57 26.57 7.56
N ALA A 141 -1.89 25.33 7.21
CA ALA A 141 -3.00 24.61 7.86
C ALA A 141 -2.76 24.58 9.39
N PRO A 142 -3.69 25.10 10.22
CA PRO A 142 -3.48 25.29 11.66
C PRO A 142 -3.72 24.00 12.46
N PHE A 143 -3.28 22.85 11.93
CA PHE A 143 -3.41 21.54 12.56
C PHE A 143 -2.06 21.08 13.09
N PHE A 144 -1.88 21.03 14.40
CA PHE A 144 -0.60 20.64 14.99
C PHE A 144 -0.76 19.31 15.72
N ALA A 145 0.18 18.40 15.49
CA ALA A 145 0.34 17.17 16.26
C ALA A 145 1.75 17.24 16.86
N PRO A 146 1.89 17.70 18.11
CA PRO A 146 3.19 17.88 18.71
C PRO A 146 3.74 16.55 19.24
N SER A 147 5.00 16.25 18.94
CA SER A 147 5.63 14.96 19.24
C SER A 147 6.43 14.88 20.53
N PHE A 148 6.48 15.96 21.32
CA PHE A 148 7.31 16.02 22.54
C PHE A 148 6.92 15.01 23.63
N HIS A 149 5.71 14.44 23.56
CA HIS A 149 5.26 13.38 24.46
C HIS A 149 5.59 11.96 23.97
N VAL A 150 6.03 11.80 22.72
CA VAL A 150 6.27 10.48 22.12
C VAL A 150 7.74 10.11 22.30
N LYS A 151 7.99 8.98 22.97
CA LYS A 151 9.34 8.46 23.19
C LYS A 151 9.89 7.83 21.90
N GLY A 152 11.20 7.96 21.66
CA GLY A 152 11.87 7.33 20.51
C GLY A 152 11.64 5.80 20.45
N GLU A 153 11.75 5.13 21.59
CA GLU A 153 11.49 3.69 21.73
C GLU A 153 10.07 3.28 21.27
N PHE A 154 9.08 4.16 21.46
CA PHE A 154 7.71 3.89 21.00
C PHE A 154 7.66 3.90 19.46
N SER A 155 8.33 4.85 18.82
CA SER A 155 8.42 4.94 17.36
C SER A 155 9.07 3.68 16.77
N GLU A 156 10.20 3.25 17.31
CA GLU A 156 10.93 2.06 16.84
C GLU A 156 10.09 0.78 16.98
N LYS A 157 9.34 0.68 18.08
CA LYS A 157 8.41 -0.42 18.31
C LYS A 157 7.28 -0.43 17.28
N VAL A 158 6.65 0.72 17.02
CA VAL A 158 5.61 0.84 15.98
C VAL A 158 6.16 0.48 14.60
N ASP A 159 7.36 0.94 14.23
CA ASP A 159 8.00 0.59 12.96
C ASP A 159 8.31 -0.91 12.84
N THR A 160 8.71 -1.54 13.95
CA THR A 160 8.94 -2.98 14.00
C THR A 160 7.64 -3.77 13.84
N LEU A 161 6.56 -3.32 14.49
CA LEU A 161 5.24 -3.93 14.37
C LEU A 161 4.63 -3.74 12.97
N HIS A 162 4.80 -2.59 12.33
CA HIS A 162 4.39 -2.38 10.94
C HIS A 162 5.07 -3.37 10.00
N ARG A 163 6.41 -3.49 10.08
CA ARG A 163 7.15 -4.46 9.28
C ARG A 163 6.68 -5.89 9.54
N ALA A 164 6.38 -6.23 10.79
CA ALA A 164 5.85 -7.54 11.14
C ALA A 164 4.50 -7.84 10.46
N ILE A 165 3.62 -6.84 10.38
CA ILE A 165 2.32 -6.95 9.72
C ILE A 165 2.51 -7.11 8.21
N ASP A 166 3.31 -6.24 7.60
CA ASP A 166 3.55 -6.23 6.14
C ASP A 166 4.22 -7.53 5.66
N ASP A 167 5.19 -8.05 6.43
CA ASP A 167 5.93 -9.27 6.10
C ASP A 167 5.25 -10.55 6.62
N HIS A 168 4.08 -10.43 7.26
CA HIS A 168 3.37 -11.52 7.96
C HIS A 168 4.29 -12.30 8.92
N ARG A 169 5.07 -11.62 9.76
CA ARG A 169 5.99 -12.25 10.72
C ARG A 169 5.41 -12.33 12.11
N VAL A 170 5.64 -13.46 12.77
CA VAL A 170 5.30 -13.66 14.19
C VAL A 170 6.11 -12.68 15.03
N VAL A 171 5.47 -12.13 16.07
CA VAL A 171 6.12 -11.22 17.02
C VAL A 171 6.07 -11.83 18.41
N SER A 172 7.20 -11.79 19.11
CA SER A 172 7.23 -12.07 20.56
C SER A 172 7.48 -10.80 21.36
N PHE A 173 6.97 -10.78 22.59
CA PHE A 173 7.19 -9.70 23.55
C PHE A 173 6.83 -10.14 24.97
N ALA A 174 7.47 -9.50 25.96
CA ALA A 174 7.01 -9.48 27.33
C ALA A 174 5.83 -8.49 27.46
N TYR A 175 4.80 -8.88 28.21
CA TYR A 175 3.57 -8.13 28.34
C TYR A 175 3.04 -8.13 29.77
N VAL A 176 2.73 -6.94 30.27
CA VAL A 176 2.03 -6.76 31.55
C VAL A 176 0.60 -6.31 31.26
N ASP A 177 -0.37 -7.13 31.65
CA ASP A 177 -1.77 -6.82 31.42
C ASP A 177 -2.33 -5.80 32.44
N ARG A 178 -3.64 -5.55 32.43
CA ARG A 178 -4.28 -4.56 33.32
C ARG A 178 -4.36 -5.02 34.77
N ASN A 179 -4.19 -6.31 35.01
CA ASN A 179 -4.19 -6.93 36.33
C ASN A 179 -2.75 -7.19 36.80
N GLU A 180 -1.77 -6.52 36.19
CA GLU A 180 -0.34 -6.63 36.49
C GLU A 180 0.26 -8.03 36.26
N ALA A 181 -0.45 -8.89 35.52
CA ALA A 181 0.07 -10.21 35.19
C ALA A 181 1.12 -10.11 34.08
N ALA A 182 2.38 -10.37 34.44
CA ALA A 182 3.49 -10.45 33.51
C ALA A 182 3.46 -11.77 32.75
N THR A 183 3.63 -11.70 31.44
CA THR A 183 3.59 -12.87 30.58
C THR A 183 4.42 -12.68 29.33
N GLU A 184 4.91 -13.79 28.76
CA GLU A 184 5.47 -13.80 27.42
C GLU A 184 4.37 -14.12 26.40
N ARG A 185 4.44 -13.48 25.23
CA ARG A 185 3.46 -13.63 24.15
C ARG A 185 4.18 -13.89 22.85
N ARG A 186 3.68 -14.84 22.07
CA ARG A 186 3.90 -14.96 20.62
C ARG A 186 2.57 -14.75 19.92
N VAL A 187 2.56 -13.86 18.93
CA VAL A 187 1.33 -13.46 18.24
C VAL A 187 1.56 -13.29 16.74
N TRP A 188 0.49 -13.49 15.97
CA TRP A 188 0.44 -13.13 14.56
C TRP A 188 -0.18 -11.74 14.48
N PRO A 189 0.61 -10.66 14.30
CA PRO A 189 0.06 -9.32 14.21
C PRO A 189 -0.71 -9.17 12.90
N LEU A 190 -1.96 -8.70 12.99
CA LEU A 190 -2.87 -8.61 11.84
C LEU A 190 -3.15 -7.17 11.43
N GLY A 191 -3.03 -6.23 12.36
CA GLY A 191 -3.26 -4.81 12.09
C GLY A 191 -2.91 -3.95 13.29
N LEU A 192 -2.50 -2.72 13.00
CA LEU A 192 -2.35 -1.66 13.99
C LEU A 192 -3.63 -0.84 14.04
N VAL A 193 -4.14 -0.62 15.25
CA VAL A 193 -5.41 0.06 15.49
C VAL A 193 -5.17 1.22 16.44
N TYR A 194 -5.64 2.39 16.03
CA TYR A 194 -5.56 3.61 16.81
C TYR A 194 -6.92 3.93 17.45
N TRP A 195 -6.94 4.05 18.78
CA TRP A 195 -8.15 4.31 19.57
C TRP A 195 -8.23 5.76 20.09
N GLY A 196 -7.71 6.73 19.32
CA GLY A 196 -7.76 8.15 19.68
C GLY A 196 -6.67 8.60 20.66
N ALA A 197 -6.20 7.72 21.54
CA ALA A 197 -5.10 8.01 22.48
C ALA A 197 -4.05 6.89 22.59
N ARG A 198 -4.33 5.71 22.05
CA ARG A 198 -3.47 4.53 22.20
C ARG A 198 -3.42 3.71 20.91
N TRP A 199 -2.23 3.20 20.62
CA TRP A 199 -2.02 2.18 19.61
C TRP A 199 -2.12 0.80 20.21
N THR A 200 -2.86 -0.07 19.55
CA THR A 200 -2.89 -1.50 19.85
C THR A 200 -2.59 -2.30 18.59
N ILE A 201 -2.00 -3.48 18.74
CA ILE A 201 -2.05 -4.50 17.68
C ILE A 201 -3.25 -5.41 17.91
N GLY A 202 -4.05 -5.59 16.86
CA GLY A 202 -4.97 -6.70 16.75
C GLY A 202 -4.20 -7.92 16.27
N ALA A 203 -4.28 -9.03 16.99
CA ALA A 203 -3.45 -10.19 16.70
C ALA A 203 -4.12 -11.53 17.06
N TRP A 204 -3.72 -12.60 16.39
CA TRP A 204 -3.97 -13.96 16.84
C TRP A 204 -2.90 -14.36 17.87
N CYS A 205 -3.31 -14.66 19.10
CA CYS A 205 -2.38 -15.06 20.16
C CYS A 205 -2.25 -16.58 20.21
N GLU A 206 -1.02 -17.10 20.08
CA GLU A 206 -0.78 -18.54 20.09
C GLU A 206 -1.06 -19.16 21.46
N LEU A 207 -0.63 -18.51 22.54
CA LEU A 207 -0.86 -18.99 23.90
C LEU A 207 -2.35 -19.12 24.26
N ARG A 208 -3.19 -18.22 23.73
CA ARG A 208 -4.62 -18.18 24.04
C ARG A 208 -5.49 -18.76 22.93
N GLU A 209 -4.86 -19.22 21.84
CA GLU A 209 -5.50 -19.71 20.62
C GLU A 209 -6.70 -18.84 20.22
N GLY A 210 -6.48 -17.52 20.14
CA GLY A 210 -7.58 -16.58 19.93
C GLY A 210 -7.17 -15.14 19.67
N PHE A 211 -8.12 -14.37 19.14
CA PHE A 211 -7.94 -12.95 18.85
C PHE A 211 -7.83 -12.09 20.12
N ARG A 212 -6.82 -11.21 20.16
CA ARG A 212 -6.59 -10.28 21.27
C ARG A 212 -6.06 -8.94 20.74
N ASN A 213 -6.30 -7.90 21.53
CA ASN A 213 -5.68 -6.59 21.35
C ASN A 213 -4.58 -6.43 22.40
N PHE A 214 -3.40 -5.98 21.98
CA PHE A 214 -2.29 -5.69 22.87
C PHE A 214 -1.88 -4.23 22.74
N ASP A 215 -1.79 -3.54 23.87
CA ASP A 215 -1.37 -2.14 23.94
C ASP A 215 0.14 -2.05 23.67
N VAL A 216 0.53 -1.25 22.68
CA VAL A 216 1.92 -1.11 22.23
C VAL A 216 2.79 -0.52 23.34
N GLU A 217 2.24 0.34 24.21
CA GLU A 217 2.97 0.91 25.35
C GLU A 217 3.38 -0.16 26.36
N ARG A 218 2.62 -1.25 26.47
CA ARG A 218 2.80 -2.30 27.48
C ARG A 218 3.68 -3.46 27.02
N MET A 219 4.12 -3.44 25.77
CA MET A 219 5.04 -4.45 25.23
C MET A 219 6.48 -4.10 25.60
N GLN A 220 7.26 -5.10 25.97
CA GLN A 220 8.71 -4.99 26.18
C GLN A 220 9.40 -6.10 25.39
N ASP A 221 10.67 -5.89 25.06
CA ASP A 221 11.51 -6.88 24.36
C ASP A 221 10.89 -7.43 23.08
N VAL A 222 10.39 -6.53 22.24
CA VAL A 222 9.70 -6.89 20.98
C VAL A 222 10.70 -7.48 19.98
N ALA A 223 10.44 -8.72 19.54
CA ALA A 223 11.29 -9.42 18.58
C ALA A 223 10.48 -10.04 17.42
N LEU A 224 11.07 -10.06 16.23
CA LEU A 224 10.49 -10.64 15.02
C LEU A 224 10.97 -12.06 14.78
N HIS A 225 10.05 -12.95 14.40
CA HIS A 225 10.27 -14.38 14.22
C HIS A 225 9.93 -14.82 12.79
N GLU A 226 9.65 -16.10 12.57
CA GLU A 226 9.27 -16.64 11.27
C GLU A 226 7.99 -16.01 10.70
N ALA A 227 7.77 -16.20 9.39
CA ALA A 227 6.51 -15.84 8.76
C ALA A 227 5.39 -16.78 9.22
N PHE A 228 4.19 -16.24 9.50
CA PHE A 228 2.99 -17.03 9.75
C PHE A 228 2.21 -17.28 8.45
N PRO A 229 1.52 -18.42 8.32
CA PRO A 229 0.75 -18.75 7.13
C PRO A 229 -0.58 -17.98 7.08
N ASP A 230 -1.02 -17.67 5.86
CA ASP A 230 -2.38 -17.16 5.62
C ASP A 230 -3.43 -18.25 5.93
N THR A 231 -4.05 -18.16 7.11
CA THR A 231 -4.93 -19.19 7.67
C THR A 231 -6.33 -18.65 7.88
N GLU A 232 -7.34 -19.27 7.24
CA GLU A 232 -8.75 -18.93 7.45
C GLU A 232 -9.14 -19.09 8.92
N GLY A 233 -9.93 -18.14 9.44
CA GLY A 233 -10.27 -18.06 10.86
C GLY A 233 -9.23 -17.35 11.72
N ARG A 234 -8.08 -16.93 11.14
CA ARG A 234 -7.00 -16.20 11.82
C ARG A 234 -6.54 -14.94 11.07
N ARG A 235 -7.29 -14.49 10.06
CA ARG A 235 -6.96 -13.33 9.22
C ARG A 235 -7.41 -12.02 9.86
N LEU A 236 -6.92 -10.88 9.35
CA LEU A 236 -7.44 -9.56 9.73
C LEU A 236 -8.96 -9.46 9.55
N ALA A 237 -9.50 -10.01 8.46
CA ALA A 237 -10.95 -10.01 8.23
C ALA A 237 -11.72 -10.81 9.30
N ASP A 238 -11.15 -11.91 9.80
CA ASP A 238 -11.73 -12.69 10.90
C ASP A 238 -11.66 -11.92 12.23
N PHE A 239 -10.54 -11.25 12.46
CA PHE A 239 -10.35 -10.38 13.61
C PHE A 239 -11.38 -9.23 13.63
N MET A 240 -11.60 -8.55 12.49
CA MET A 240 -12.57 -7.46 12.40
C MET A 240 -13.99 -7.95 12.71
N ARG A 241 -14.40 -9.10 12.15
CA ARG A 241 -15.67 -9.75 12.49
C ARG A 241 -15.76 -10.10 13.98
N HIS A 242 -14.68 -10.58 14.59
CA HIS A 242 -14.64 -10.90 16.02
C HIS A 242 -14.84 -9.65 16.91
N VAL A 243 -14.26 -8.51 16.51
CA VAL A 243 -14.41 -7.24 17.23
C VAL A 243 -15.83 -6.70 17.10
N GLU A 244 -16.40 -6.73 15.89
CA GLU A 244 -17.78 -6.26 15.63
C GLU A 244 -18.86 -7.12 16.31
N ALA A 245 -18.62 -8.42 16.45
CA ALA A 245 -19.56 -9.35 17.07
C ALA A 245 -19.64 -9.26 18.60
N LYS A 246 -18.70 -8.58 19.26
CA LYS A 246 -18.78 -8.33 20.71
C LYS A 246 -19.66 -7.10 20.96
N PRO A 247 -20.82 -7.23 21.64
CA PRO A 247 -21.59 -6.08 22.06
C PRO A 247 -20.72 -5.19 22.96
N ARG A 248 -20.85 -3.87 22.77
CA ARG A 248 -20.19 -2.86 23.61
C ARG A 248 -20.60 -2.98 25.07
#